data_AF-K1U6W0-F1
#
_entry.id   AF-K1U6W0-F1
#
_cell.length_a   1.000
_cell.length_b   1.000
_cell.length_c   1.000
_cell.angle_alpha   90.00
_cell.angle_beta   90.00
_cell.angle_gamma   90.00
#
_symmetry.space_group_name_H-M   'P 1'
#
loop_
_entity.id
_entity.type
_entity.pdbx_description
1 polymer ?
#
loop_
_entity_poly.entity_id
_entity_poly.type
_entity_poly.pdbx_seq_one_letter_code
_entity_poly.pdbx_strand_id
1 'polypeptide(L)'
;MLWALISCAEISAQEIQKVSNDSIALQEVVVKAARVVNKEDGKLIFPSDIQKQRSFSGFSLLGKLALPHIRVDEAGRSISATDNKGEVQIRINGILANMHDVQMLD
;
A
#
# COMPACT_ATOMS: atom_id res chain seq x y z
N MET A 1 50.61 -26.81 -66.34
CA MET A 1 50.92 -27.35 -64.99
C MET A 1 51.08 -26.20 -64.01
N LEU A 2 49.97 -25.58 -63.59
CA LEU A 2 49.77 -24.98 -62.25
C LEU A 2 48.34 -24.42 -62.17
N TRP A 3 47.36 -25.33 -62.09
CA TRP A 3 46.03 -24.99 -61.60
C TRP A 3 45.96 -25.58 -60.20
N ALA A 4 46.20 -24.74 -59.21
CA ALA A 4 45.89 -25.09 -57.85
C ALA A 4 45.68 -23.81 -57.04
N LEU A 5 44.62 -23.86 -56.25
CA LEU A 5 44.38 -23.10 -55.04
C LEU A 5 43.60 -21.79 -55.27
N ILE A 6 42.29 -21.84 -55.03
CA ILE A 6 41.68 -21.57 -53.70
C ILE A 6 41.52 -20.05 -53.59
N SER A 7 40.39 -19.50 -53.22
CA SER A 7 39.07 -20.00 -52.87
C SER A 7 38.20 -18.77 -52.93
N CYS A 8 36.92 -18.95 -53.22
CA CYS A 8 35.90 -17.97 -52.94
C CYS A 8 36.16 -17.41 -51.52
N ALA A 9 36.46 -16.12 -51.40
CA ALA A 9 36.41 -15.45 -50.12
C ALA A 9 34.92 -15.36 -49.79
N GLU A 10 34.45 -16.30 -48.98
CA GLU A 10 33.14 -16.24 -48.37
C GLU A 10 33.07 -14.93 -47.58
N ILE A 11 32.28 -13.98 -48.10
CA ILE A 11 31.84 -12.81 -47.34
C ILE A 11 30.96 -13.38 -46.24
N SER A 12 31.59 -13.69 -45.10
CA SER A 12 30.88 -14.04 -43.87
C SER A 12 30.05 -12.82 -43.47
N ALA A 13 28.73 -12.99 -43.51
CA ALA A 13 27.78 -11.99 -43.10
C ALA A 13 28.15 -11.47 -41.71
N GLN A 14 28.27 -10.15 -41.57
CA GLN A 14 28.45 -9.53 -40.26
C GLN A 14 27.24 -9.89 -39.39
N GLU A 15 27.52 -10.63 -38.33
CA GLU A 15 26.59 -10.91 -37.26
C GLU A 15 26.10 -9.56 -36.70
N ILE A 16 24.84 -9.24 -36.96
CA ILE A 16 24.17 -8.11 -36.33
C ILE A 16 24.16 -8.43 -34.84
N GLN A 17 25.03 -7.76 -34.08
CA GLN A 17 25.01 -7.78 -32.62
C GLN A 17 23.59 -7.40 -32.20
N LYS A 18 22.82 -8.40 -31.78
CA LYS A 18 21.52 -8.24 -31.16
C LYS A 18 21.79 -7.51 -29.85
N VAL A 19 21.69 -6.18 -29.89
CA VAL A 19 21.66 -5.34 -28.69
C VAL A 19 20.54 -5.91 -27.83
N SER A 20 20.92 -6.63 -26.77
CA SER A 20 19.96 -7.03 -25.75
C SER A 20 19.49 -5.73 -25.13
N ASN A 21 18.31 -5.28 -25.54
CA ASN A 21 17.54 -4.34 -24.75
C ASN A 21 17.07 -5.10 -23.51
N ASP A 22 18.00 -5.35 -22.60
CA ASP A 22 17.73 -5.76 -21.24
C ASP A 22 17.02 -4.57 -20.60
N SER A 23 15.72 -4.52 -20.86
CA SER A 23 14.81 -3.53 -20.34
C SER A 23 14.69 -3.84 -18.86
N ILE A 24 15.63 -3.30 -18.08
CA ILE A 24 15.55 -3.32 -16.63
C ILE A 24 14.27 -2.53 -16.32
N ALA A 25 13.20 -3.25 -16.01
CA ALA A 25 12.01 -2.64 -15.45
C ALA A 25 12.46 -1.95 -14.16
N LEU A 26 12.59 -0.62 -14.21
CA LEU A 26 12.88 0.16 -13.02
C LEU A 26 11.78 -0.17 -12.02
N GLN A 27 12.17 -0.86 -10.96
CA GLN A 27 11.30 -1.21 -9.87
C GLN A 27 10.91 0.11 -9.22
N GLU A 28 9.75 0.62 -9.61
CA GLU A 28 9.23 1.90 -9.20
C GLU A 28 9.40 2.05 -7.69
N VAL A 29 10.18 3.05 -7.27
CA VAL A 29 10.34 3.37 -5.86
C VAL A 29 9.08 4.09 -5.42
N VAL A 30 8.06 3.31 -5.00
CA VAL A 30 6.88 3.87 -4.36
C VAL A 30 7.33 4.46 -3.02
N VAL A 31 7.48 5.78 -2.97
CA VAL A 31 7.78 6.51 -1.73
C VAL A 31 6.55 6.42 -0.83
N LYS A 32 6.55 5.44 0.08
CA LYS A 32 5.50 5.31 1.09
C LYS A 32 5.72 6.38 2.16
N ALA A 33 4.76 7.30 2.27
CA ALA A 33 4.76 8.32 3.31
C ALA A 33 4.73 7.69 4.72
N ALA A 34 5.07 8.49 5.73
CA ALA A 34 4.98 8.07 7.13
C ALA A 34 3.54 7.66 7.46
N ARG A 35 3.37 6.42 7.90
CA ARG A 35 2.06 5.82 8.23
C ARG A 35 1.38 6.51 9.40
N VAL A 36 2.16 7.06 10.33
CA VAL A 36 1.68 7.86 11.45
C VAL A 36 2.38 9.21 11.37
N VAL A 37 1.60 10.28 11.28
CA VAL A 37 2.09 11.66 11.31
C VAL A 37 1.60 12.28 12.61
N ASN A 38 2.53 12.63 13.49
CA ASN A 38 2.22 13.39 14.69
C ASN A 38 2.10 14.87 14.30
N LYS A 39 0.96 15.46 14.61
CA LYS A 39 0.64 16.89 14.50
C LYS A 39 0.44 17.45 15.90
N GLU A 40 0.38 18.77 16.01
CA GLU A 40 0.07 19.45 17.27
C GLU A 40 -1.34 19.08 17.76
N ASP A 41 -2.30 18.96 16.82
CA ASP A 41 -3.69 18.58 17.10
C ASP A 41 -3.91 17.07 17.31
N GLY A 42 -2.85 16.25 17.27
CA GLY A 42 -2.94 14.80 17.49
C GLY A 42 -2.25 13.95 16.42
N LYS A 43 -2.73 12.73 16.21
CA LYS A 43 -2.10 11.76 15.29
C LYS A 43 -2.97 11.54 14.06
N LEU A 44 -2.37 11.67 12.88
CA LEU A 44 -2.94 11.18 11.64
C LEU A 44 -2.38 9.80 11.35
N ILE A 45 -3.26 8.81 11.27
CA ILE A 45 -2.89 7.41 11.08
C ILE A 45 -3.48 6.95 9.75
N PHE A 46 -2.60 6.50 8.85
CA PHE A 46 -3.00 5.89 7.59
C PHE A 46 -3.00 4.36 7.74
N PRO A 47 -4.11 3.67 7.42
CA PRO A 47 -4.13 2.22 7.45
C PRO A 47 -3.21 1.64 6.37
N SER A 48 -2.49 0.56 6.70
CA SER A 48 -1.73 -0.20 5.69
C SER A 48 -2.67 -0.98 4.77
N ASP A 49 -2.18 -1.38 3.59
CA ASP A 49 -2.96 -2.20 2.66
C ASP A 49 -3.43 -3.51 3.27
N ILE A 50 -2.57 -4.18 4.06
CA ILE A 50 -2.94 -5.42 4.77
C ILE A 50 -4.07 -5.17 5.78
N GLN A 51 -4.07 -4.03 6.48
CA GLN A 51 -5.16 -3.71 7.40
C GLN A 51 -6.46 -3.44 6.65
N LYS A 52 -6.41 -2.71 5.53
CA LYS A 52 -7.58 -2.47 4.68
C LYS A 52 -8.16 -3.79 4.16
N GLN A 53 -7.31 -4.67 3.64
CA GLN A 53 -7.73 -5.98 3.10
C GLN A 53 -8.29 -6.93 4.17
N ARG A 54 -7.77 -6.84 5.40
CA ARG A 54 -8.24 -7.68 6.51
C ARG A 54 -9.42 -7.06 7.27
N SER A 55 -9.89 -5.90 6.85
CA SER A 55 -11.02 -5.21 7.46
C SER A 55 -12.24 -5.34 6.59
N PHE A 56 -13.27 -5.99 7.14
CA PHE A 56 -14.56 -6.19 6.49
C PHE A 56 -15.60 -5.15 6.92
N SER A 57 -15.29 -4.37 7.95
CA SER A 57 -16.15 -3.31 8.47
C SER A 57 -15.37 -2.08 8.95
N GLY A 58 -16.05 -0.95 9.08
CA GLY A 58 -15.51 0.26 9.71
C GLY A 58 -14.97 0.01 11.12
N PHE A 59 -15.69 -0.76 11.93
CA PHE A 59 -15.25 -1.16 13.27
C PHE A 59 -14.01 -2.05 13.24
N SER A 60 -13.97 -3.03 12.33
CA SER A 60 -12.81 -3.92 12.17
C SER A 60 -11.54 -3.17 11.77
N LEU A 61 -11.67 -2.07 10.99
CA LEU A 61 -10.56 -1.22 10.61
C LEU A 61 -10.06 -0.41 11.79
N LEU A 62 -10.97 0.26 12.52
CA LEU A 62 -10.61 1.04 13.70
C LEU A 62 -9.95 0.16 14.78
N GLY A 63 -10.44 -1.06 14.98
CA GLY A 63 -9.83 -2.03 15.90
C GLY A 63 -8.40 -2.43 15.50
N LYS A 64 -8.11 -2.53 14.19
CA LYS A 64 -6.77 -2.86 13.68
C LYS A 64 -5.79 -1.70 13.70
N LEU A 65 -6.26 -0.46 13.79
CA LEU A 65 -5.41 0.74 13.80
C LEU A 65 -4.67 0.96 15.13
N ALA A 66 -4.94 0.14 16.16
CA ALA A 66 -4.29 0.19 17.47
C ALA A 66 -4.29 1.61 18.08
N LEU A 67 -5.49 2.20 18.15
CA LEU A 67 -5.69 3.55 18.66
C LEU A 67 -5.37 3.61 20.17
N PRO A 68 -4.44 4.47 20.62
CA PRO A 68 -4.12 4.60 22.03
C PRO A 68 -5.34 5.03 22.85
N HIS A 69 -5.55 4.37 23.99
CA HIS A 69 -6.65 4.67 24.92
C HIS A 69 -8.06 4.60 24.32
N ILE A 70 -8.24 3.92 23.18
CA ILE A 70 -9.55 3.65 22.59
C ILE A 70 -9.73 2.14 22.49
N ARG A 71 -10.88 1.66 22.94
CA ARG A 71 -11.33 0.27 22.75
C ARG A 71 -12.41 0.24 21.68
N VAL A 72 -12.28 -0.71 20.78
CA VAL A 72 -13.27 -0.99 19.73
C VAL A 72 -13.75 -2.42 19.93
N ASP A 73 -15.05 -2.57 20.11
CA ASP A 73 -15.72 -3.87 20.10
C ASP A 73 -16.46 -4.01 18.77
N GLU A 74 -15.92 -4.84 17.89
CA GLU A 74 -16.48 -5.10 16.56
C GLU A 74 -17.79 -5.87 16.64
N ALA A 75 -17.91 -6.83 17.57
CA ALA A 75 -19.11 -7.64 17.72
C ALA A 75 -20.25 -6.84 18.35
N GLY A 76 -19.94 -6.06 19.38
CA GLY A 76 -20.88 -5.16 20.04
C GLY A 76 -21.09 -3.82 19.31
N ARG A 77 -20.38 -3.57 18.20
CA ARG A 77 -20.43 -2.32 17.41
C ARG A 77 -20.27 -1.07 18.27
N SER A 78 -19.34 -1.11 19.21
CA SER A 78 -19.13 -0.02 20.16
C SER A 78 -17.69 0.46 20.16
N ILE A 79 -17.53 1.75 20.44
CA ILE A 79 -16.23 2.41 20.57
C ILE A 79 -16.26 3.20 21.87
N SER A 80 -15.25 2.99 22.72
CA SER A 80 -15.17 3.61 24.04
C SER A 80 -13.75 4.04 24.38
N ALA A 81 -13.63 5.02 25.28
CA ALA A 81 -12.34 5.38 25.84
C ALA A 81 -11.91 4.33 26.86
N THR A 82 -10.65 3.94 26.84
CA THR A 82 -10.04 3.14 27.89
C THR A 82 -10.02 3.94 29.20
N ASP A 83 -10.29 3.27 30.31
CA ASP A 83 -10.23 3.81 31.68
C ASP A 83 -11.20 4.96 31.99
N ASN A 84 -12.37 5.00 31.34
CA ASN A 84 -13.42 6.00 31.56
C ASN A 84 -12.93 7.46 31.43
N LYS A 85 -11.92 7.72 30.59
CA LYS A 85 -11.30 9.04 30.40
C LYS A 85 -12.17 10.06 29.63
N GLY A 86 -13.46 9.80 29.52
CA GLY A 86 -14.42 10.62 28.80
C GLY A 86 -15.08 9.89 27.64
N GLU A 87 -15.69 10.67 26.76
CA GLU A 87 -16.44 10.17 25.61
C GLU A 87 -15.59 10.20 24.33
N VAL A 88 -15.88 9.28 23.42
CA VAL A 88 -15.24 9.23 22.09
C VAL A 88 -16.18 9.86 21.08
N GLN A 89 -15.73 10.93 20.43
CA GLN A 89 -16.44 11.52 19.31
C GLN A 89 -15.92 10.95 17.99
N ILE A 90 -16.84 10.57 17.11
CA ILE A 90 -16.53 10.07 15.78
C ILE A 90 -16.93 11.13 14.76
N ARG A 91 -16.09 11.32 13.74
CA ARG A 91 -16.39 12.21 12.63
C ARG A 91 -16.03 11.55 11.31
N ILE A 92 -16.93 11.61 10.34
CA ILE A 92 -16.70 11.15 8.98
C ILE A 92 -16.60 12.40 8.10
N ASN A 93 -15.47 12.57 7.42
CA ASN A 93 -15.19 13.76 6.60
C ASN A 93 -15.37 15.09 7.37
N GLY A 94 -15.08 15.09 8.67
CA GLY A 94 -15.21 16.27 9.55
C GLY A 94 -16.60 16.50 10.13
N ILE A 95 -17.62 15.76 9.71
CA ILE A 95 -19.01 15.86 10.21
C ILE A 95 -19.20 14.90 11.38
N LEU A 96 -19.87 15.34 12.45
CA LEU A 96 -20.22 14.48 13.58
C LEU A 96 -21.01 13.26 13.12
N ALA A 97 -20.50 12.08 13.45
CA ALA A 97 -21.07 10.80 13.07
C ALA A 97 -21.40 9.99 14.34
N ASN A 98 -22.41 9.14 14.21
CA ASN A 98 -22.80 8.17 15.24
C ASN A 98 -22.30 6.76 14.87
N MET A 99 -22.53 5.78 15.77
CA MET A 99 -22.10 4.40 15.55
C MET A 99 -22.81 3.71 14.37
N HIS A 100 -24.06 4.09 14.08
CA HIS A 100 -24.81 3.58 12.93
C HIS A 100 -24.21 4.08 11.61
N ASP A 101 -23.74 5.32 11.56
CA ASP A 101 -23.07 5.87 10.37
C ASP A 101 -21.77 5.10 10.07
N VAL A 102 -21.03 4.69 11.11
CA VAL A 102 -19.83 3.83 10.96
C VAL A 102 -20.20 2.46 10.40
N GLN A 103 -21.34 1.90 10.82
CA GLN A 103 -21.83 0.62 10.30
C GLN A 103 -22.25 0.69 8.84
N MET A 104 -22.70 1.85 8.36
CA MET A 104 -23.07 2.06 6.96
C MET A 104 -21.86 2.16 6.01
N LEU A 105 -20.63 2.19 6.54
CA LEU A 105 -19.40 2.17 5.74
C LEU A 105 -18.97 0.76 5.32
N ASP A 106 -19.68 -0.27 5.79
CA ASP A 106 -19.45 -1.69 5.44
C ASP A 106 -19.93 -2.02 4.01
#